data_AF-A0A0L0UIX0-F1
#
_entry.id   AF-A0A0L0UIX0-F1
#
_cell.length_a   1.000
_cell.length_b   1.000
_cell.length_c   1.000
_cell.angle_alpha   90.00
_cell.angle_beta   90.00
_cell.angle_gamma   90.00
#
_symmetry.space_group_name_H-M   'P 1'
#
loop_
_entity.id
_entity.type
_entity.pdbx_description
1 polymer ?
#
loop_
_entity_poly.entity_id
_entity_poly.type
_entity_poly.pdbx_seq_one_letter_code
_entity_poly.pdbx_strand_id
1 'polypeptide(L)'
;STSIEKFGEAKAKFPQSHHSSTQHPIGGPGAFNNQPASYPPVDDSSGGAANNQGRFIIRNPVTAQLEVEGTGEVVRFASLCAPDLFDSEGFEKEDTMRTIAQFGKWPVTRTYTLKVKSTRIGKGHINGWDPEVEDFHYDESMFISIDHTIALAAKYN
;
A
#
# COMPACT_ATOMS: atom_id res chain seq x y z
N SER A 1 9.95 -25.63 42.45
CA SER A 1 9.07 -26.68 41.92
C SER A 1 7.94 -26.01 41.16
N THR A 2 7.92 -26.17 39.85
CA THR A 2 6.87 -25.71 38.94
C THR A 2 5.61 -26.55 39.14
N SER A 3 4.43 -25.93 39.07
CA SER A 3 3.19 -26.68 38.85
C SER A 3 2.30 -25.91 37.87
N ILE A 4 1.86 -26.66 36.87
CA ILE A 4 1.15 -26.26 35.66
C ILE A 4 -0.34 -26.56 35.83
N GLU A 5 -1.15 -25.72 35.18
CA GLU A 5 -2.54 -25.91 34.73
C GLU A 5 -3.69 -26.05 35.72
N LYS A 6 -4.66 -25.14 35.54
CA LYS A 6 -6.05 -25.56 35.32
C LYS A 6 -6.74 -24.62 34.34
N PHE A 7 -6.84 -25.09 33.09
CA PHE A 7 -7.82 -24.61 32.12
C PHE A 7 -9.21 -25.05 32.60
N GLY A 8 -10.16 -24.12 32.67
CA GLY A 8 -11.52 -24.36 33.15
C GLY A 8 -12.53 -23.44 32.46
N GLU A 9 -13.22 -24.03 31.48
CA GLU A 9 -14.61 -23.80 31.05
C GLU A 9 -15.14 -22.39 30.72
N ALA A 10 -15.58 -22.29 29.47
CA ALA A 10 -16.38 -21.23 28.90
C ALA A 10 -17.80 -21.16 29.45
N LYS A 11 -18.38 -19.95 29.45
CA LYS A 11 -19.77 -19.66 29.03
C LYS A 11 -20.00 -18.14 29.02
N ALA A 12 -19.96 -17.53 27.84
CA ALA A 12 -20.58 -16.22 27.63
C ALA A 12 -21.90 -16.44 26.88
N LYS A 13 -23.01 -16.19 27.58
CA LYS A 13 -24.36 -16.13 27.02
C LYS A 13 -24.47 -14.88 26.14
N PHE A 14 -24.80 -15.06 24.87
CA PHE A 14 -25.24 -13.95 24.01
C PHE A 14 -26.74 -13.74 24.19
N PRO A 15 -27.22 -12.49 24.41
CA PRO A 15 -28.65 -12.20 24.33
C PRO A 15 -29.10 -12.14 22.86
N GLN A 16 -30.23 -12.80 22.56
CA GLN A 16 -30.96 -12.64 21.31
C GLN A 16 -31.51 -11.20 21.22
N SER A 17 -31.03 -10.42 20.26
CA SER A 17 -31.73 -9.21 19.80
C SER A 17 -32.49 -9.53 18.52
N HIS A 18 -33.82 -9.49 18.61
CA HIS A 18 -34.70 -9.48 17.46
C HIS A 18 -34.58 -8.13 16.75
N HIS A 19 -34.01 -8.12 15.55
CA HIS A 19 -34.18 -7.02 14.60
C HIS A 19 -34.87 -7.55 13.34
N SER A 20 -36.16 -7.25 13.23
CA SER A 20 -36.90 -7.32 11.97
C SER A 20 -36.31 -6.31 11.00
N SER A 21 -35.77 -6.79 9.87
CA SER A 21 -35.48 -5.96 8.72
C SER A 21 -36.47 -6.32 7.62
N THR A 22 -37.39 -5.40 7.33
CA THR A 22 -38.30 -5.45 6.18
C THR A 22 -37.49 -5.40 4.89
N GLN A 23 -37.57 -6.47 4.10
CA GLN A 23 -37.09 -6.52 2.72
C GLN A 23 -37.87 -5.52 1.86
N HIS A 24 -37.16 -4.67 1.11
CA HIS A 24 -37.74 -3.91 0.00
C HIS A 24 -37.65 -4.73 -1.29
N PRO A 25 -38.71 -4.78 -2.13
CA PRO A 25 -38.71 -5.54 -3.36
C PRO A 25 -37.94 -4.86 -4.50
N ILE A 26 -37.28 -5.69 -5.29
CA ILE A 26 -36.57 -5.40 -6.54
C ILE A 26 -37.58 -5.31 -7.69
N GLY A 27 -37.49 -4.28 -8.54
CA GLY A 27 -37.93 -4.35 -9.95
C GLY A 27 -38.68 -3.13 -10.51
N GLY A 28 -38.03 -2.39 -11.41
CA GLY A 28 -38.64 -1.42 -12.34
C GLY A 28 -37.60 -0.91 -13.36
N PRO A 29 -37.93 -0.76 -14.66
CA PRO A 29 -36.98 -0.94 -15.77
C PRO A 29 -36.26 0.36 -16.16
N GLY A 30 -34.94 0.31 -16.25
CA GLY A 30 -34.11 1.42 -16.73
C GLY A 30 -32.85 0.92 -17.42
N ALA A 31 -32.93 0.83 -18.75
CA ALA A 31 -31.86 0.76 -19.75
C ALA A 31 -30.46 0.29 -19.32
N PHE A 32 -30.09 -0.94 -19.74
CA PHE A 32 -28.70 -1.36 -19.86
C PHE A 32 -27.98 -0.47 -20.87
N ASN A 33 -27.13 0.44 -20.40
CA ASN A 33 -26.21 1.17 -21.27
C ASN A 33 -24.92 0.34 -21.38
N ASN A 34 -24.86 -0.56 -22.37
CA ASN A 34 -23.63 -1.26 -22.76
C ASN A 34 -22.71 -0.27 -23.50
N GLN A 35 -21.99 0.56 -22.75
CA GLN A 35 -20.78 1.20 -23.28
C GLN A 35 -19.58 0.35 -22.84
N PRO A 36 -18.83 -0.25 -23.78
CA PRO A 36 -17.55 -0.84 -23.41
C PRO A 36 -16.63 0.30 -22.94
N ALA A 37 -16.05 0.15 -21.75
CA ALA A 37 -14.96 0.99 -21.30
C ALA A 37 -13.83 0.87 -22.33
N SER A 38 -13.61 1.92 -23.11
CA SER A 38 -12.51 1.98 -24.07
C SER A 38 -11.21 2.11 -23.29
N TYR A 39 -10.56 0.99 -23.00
CA TYR A 39 -9.16 0.98 -22.64
C TYR A 39 -8.34 1.50 -23.84
N PRO A 40 -7.37 2.40 -23.64
CA PRO A 40 -6.47 2.76 -24.73
C PRO A 40 -5.77 1.51 -25.25
N PRO A 41 -5.49 1.42 -26.56
CA PRO A 41 -4.85 0.25 -27.13
C PRO A 41 -3.49 0.04 -26.47
N VAL A 42 -3.23 -1.19 -26.04
CA VAL A 42 -1.91 -1.62 -25.57
C VAL A 42 -1.00 -1.55 -26.78
N ASP A 43 -0.09 -0.59 -26.76
CA ASP A 43 0.93 -0.44 -27.79
C ASP A 43 1.83 -1.67 -27.71
N ASP A 44 1.76 -2.54 -28.72
CA ASP A 44 2.56 -3.78 -28.84
C ASP A 44 3.99 -3.44 -29.30
N SER A 45 4.58 -2.47 -28.60
CA SER A 45 5.94 -2.04 -28.80
C SER A 45 6.83 -2.81 -27.84
N SER A 46 7.63 -3.72 -28.39
CA SER A 46 8.74 -4.42 -27.75
C SER A 46 9.68 -3.46 -27.01
N GLY A 47 9.35 -3.07 -25.77
CA GLY A 47 10.00 -1.90 -25.17
C GLY A 47 10.22 -1.92 -23.66
N GLY A 48 9.79 -2.93 -22.91
CA GLY A 48 9.77 -2.84 -21.43
C GLY A 48 11.13 -2.86 -20.72
N ALA A 49 12.21 -3.33 -21.34
CA ALA A 49 13.54 -3.39 -20.70
C ALA A 49 14.53 -2.35 -21.24
N ALA A 50 14.51 -2.08 -22.54
CA ALA A 50 15.43 -1.11 -23.15
C ALA A 50 15.03 0.35 -22.85
N ASN A 51 13.74 0.65 -22.64
CA ASN A 51 13.26 2.01 -22.33
C ASN A 51 13.46 2.43 -20.86
N ASN A 52 13.91 1.50 -20.01
CA ASN A 52 14.05 1.70 -18.58
C ASN A 52 15.51 1.86 -18.12
N GLN A 53 16.47 1.85 -19.06
CA GLN A 53 17.85 2.19 -18.74
C GLN A 53 17.90 3.57 -18.06
N GLY A 54 18.64 3.66 -16.96
CA GLY A 54 18.71 4.87 -16.14
C GLY A 54 17.60 5.02 -15.10
N ARG A 55 16.58 4.15 -15.07
CA ARG A 55 15.38 4.32 -14.22
C ARG A 55 15.39 3.45 -12.96
N PHE A 56 16.19 2.40 -12.93
CA PHE A 56 16.27 1.48 -11.80
C PHE A 56 17.63 1.54 -11.11
N ILE A 57 17.61 1.39 -9.78
CA ILE A 57 18.80 1.13 -8.99
C ILE A 57 18.97 -0.39 -8.92
N ILE A 58 20.10 -0.90 -9.41
CA ILE A 58 20.43 -2.32 -9.43
C ILE A 58 21.65 -2.59 -8.56
N ARG A 59 21.82 -3.84 -8.12
CA ARG A 59 23.06 -4.28 -7.47
C ARG A 59 23.99 -4.86 -8.53
N ASN A 60 25.16 -4.26 -8.70
CA ASN A 60 26.20 -4.81 -9.56
C ASN A 60 26.77 -6.10 -8.92
N PRO A 61 26.73 -7.25 -9.63
CA PRO A 61 27.17 -8.53 -9.06
C PRO A 61 28.69 -8.65 -8.89
N VAL A 62 29.48 -7.86 -9.63
CA VAL A 62 30.94 -7.90 -9.59
C VAL A 62 31.48 -6.99 -8.49
N THR A 63 30.98 -5.75 -8.42
CA THR A 63 31.46 -4.74 -7.45
C THR A 63 30.69 -4.77 -6.12
N ALA A 64 29.54 -5.46 -6.08
CA ALA A 64 28.56 -5.45 -4.99
C ALA A 64 27.97 -4.05 -4.67
N GLN A 65 28.24 -3.04 -5.51
CA GLN A 65 27.74 -1.68 -5.34
C GLN A 65 26.33 -1.54 -5.92
N LEU A 66 25.59 -0.55 -5.45
CA LEU A 66 24.36 -0.12 -6.10
C LEU A 66 24.72 0.80 -7.24
N GLU A 67 24.09 0.61 -8.39
CA GLU A 67 24.33 1.38 -9.61
C GLU A 67 23.02 1.73 -10.28
N VAL A 68 22.99 2.85 -11.00
CA VAL A 68 21.88 3.17 -11.89
C VAL A 68 22.02 2.30 -13.15
N GLU A 69 20.98 1.52 -13.44
CA GLU A 69 20.95 0.53 -14.52
C GLU A 69 21.43 1.11 -15.85
N GLY A 70 22.43 0.46 -16.47
CA GLY A 70 22.93 0.83 -17.80
C GLY A 70 23.83 2.07 -17.84
N THR A 71 24.07 2.75 -16.72
CA THR A 71 24.88 4.00 -16.70
C THR A 71 26.28 3.83 -16.10
N GLY A 72 26.46 2.82 -15.24
CA GLY A 72 27.68 2.65 -14.44
C GLY A 72 27.82 3.68 -13.30
N GLU A 73 26.83 4.54 -13.08
CA GLU A 73 26.84 5.47 -11.96
C GLU A 73 26.60 4.73 -10.64
N VAL A 74 27.56 4.82 -9.71
CA VAL A 74 27.46 4.25 -8.36
C VAL A 74 26.53 5.10 -7.49
N VAL A 75 25.51 4.46 -6.93
CA VAL A 75 24.56 5.07 -6.01
C VAL A 75 25.08 4.95 -4.58
N ARG A 76 25.30 6.11 -3.94
CA ARG A 76 25.56 6.24 -2.51
C ARG A 76 24.54 7.19 -1.93
N PHE A 77 23.92 6.79 -0.83
CA PHE A 77 22.85 7.54 -0.20
C PHE A 77 23.04 7.61 1.31
N ALA A 78 22.53 8.68 1.90
CA ALA A 78 22.16 8.73 3.30
C ALA A 78 20.63 8.62 3.37
N SER A 79 20.10 7.94 4.38
CA SER A 79 18.67 7.70 4.49
C SER A 79 18.11 8.09 5.85
N LEU A 80 16.88 8.58 5.86
CA LEU A 80 16.03 8.69 7.04
C LEU A 80 14.87 7.70 6.95
N CYS A 81 14.48 7.16 8.09
CA CYS A 81 13.23 6.43 8.20
C CYS A 81 12.08 7.41 8.48
N ALA A 82 11.05 7.38 7.65
CA ALA A 82 9.81 8.15 7.81
C ALA A 82 8.64 7.15 7.95
N PRO A 83 8.49 6.50 9.13
CA PRO A 83 7.57 5.38 9.32
C PRO A 83 6.11 5.75 9.02
N ASP A 84 5.73 6.99 9.33
CA ASP A 84 4.35 7.49 9.19
C ASP A 84 4.10 8.19 7.85
N LEU A 85 5.06 8.19 6.93
CA LEU A 85 4.99 8.98 5.68
C LEU A 85 3.73 8.69 4.84
N PHE A 86 3.26 7.44 4.78
CA PHE A 86 2.01 7.11 4.09
C PHE A 86 0.75 7.54 4.85
N ASP A 87 0.84 7.66 6.17
CA ASP A 87 -0.25 8.08 7.06
C ASP A 87 -0.32 9.60 7.27
N SER A 88 0.75 10.35 6.93
CA SER A 88 0.80 11.81 7.02
C SER A 88 -0.22 12.49 6.09
N GLU A 89 -0.73 13.65 6.47
CA GLU A 89 -1.77 14.34 5.70
C GLU A 89 -1.28 15.68 5.15
N GLY A 90 -1.77 16.04 3.96
CA GLY A 90 -1.53 17.35 3.33
C GLY A 90 -0.05 17.73 3.22
N PHE A 91 0.30 18.88 3.81
CA PHE A 91 1.62 19.51 3.67
C PHE A 91 2.76 18.71 4.31
N GLU A 92 2.47 17.86 5.31
CA GLU A 92 3.49 17.10 6.04
C GLU A 92 4.26 16.14 5.12
N LYS A 93 3.56 15.50 4.19
CA LYS A 93 4.17 14.63 3.17
C LYS A 93 5.12 15.41 2.27
N GLU A 94 4.68 16.57 1.79
CA GLU A 94 5.47 17.40 0.87
C GLU A 94 6.69 18.01 1.54
N ASP A 95 6.55 18.51 2.78
CA ASP A 95 7.69 19.06 3.52
C ASP A 95 8.68 17.96 3.94
N THR A 96 8.20 16.77 4.30
CA THR A 96 9.06 15.61 4.58
C THR A 96 9.84 15.19 3.34
N MET A 97 9.17 15.04 2.19
CA MET A 97 9.83 14.71 0.92
C MET A 97 10.83 15.79 0.51
N ARG A 98 10.47 17.08 0.62
CA ARG A 98 11.37 18.20 0.32
C ARG A 98 12.61 18.18 1.20
N THR A 99 12.47 17.83 2.47
CA THR A 99 13.60 17.69 3.40
C THR A 99 14.48 16.51 3.00
N ILE A 100 13.89 15.36 2.69
CA ILE A 100 14.62 14.16 2.27
C ILE A 100 15.41 14.40 0.98
N ALA A 101 14.83 15.14 0.02
CA ALA A 101 15.45 15.50 -1.25
C ALA A 101 16.76 16.30 -1.10
N GLN A 102 17.02 16.88 0.08
CA GLN A 102 18.25 17.61 0.36
C GLN A 102 19.42 16.68 0.75
N PHE A 103 19.20 15.38 0.96
CA PHE A 103 20.23 14.42 1.39
C PHE A 103 21.12 13.87 0.26
N GLY A 104 21.68 14.79 -0.53
CA GLY A 104 22.62 14.47 -1.59
C GLY A 104 21.92 14.10 -2.90
N LYS A 105 22.68 13.48 -3.81
CA LYS A 105 22.21 13.18 -5.17
C LYS A 105 21.11 12.11 -5.22
N TRP A 106 21.20 11.12 -4.33
CA TRP A 106 20.31 9.96 -4.27
C TRP A 106 19.60 9.95 -2.92
N PRO A 107 18.53 10.74 -2.74
CA PRO A 107 17.77 10.75 -1.50
C PRO A 107 16.99 9.44 -1.36
N VAL A 108 17.06 8.81 -0.20
CA VAL A 108 16.37 7.53 0.07
C VAL A 108 15.64 7.61 1.40
N THR A 109 14.40 7.14 1.44
CA THR A 109 13.66 6.97 2.71
C THR A 109 13.00 5.60 2.79
N ARG A 110 12.78 5.14 4.02
CA ARG A 110 12.02 3.93 4.34
C ARG A 110 10.75 4.30 5.09
N THR A 111 9.62 3.76 4.67
CA THR A 111 8.32 3.91 5.32
C THR A 111 7.60 2.56 5.42
N TYR A 112 6.55 2.47 6.24
CA TYR A 112 5.81 1.22 6.47
C TYR A 112 4.62 1.08 5.53
N THR A 113 4.65 0.04 4.70
CA THR A 113 3.57 -0.30 3.75
C THR A 113 2.44 -1.09 4.40
N LEU A 114 2.67 -1.71 5.57
CA LEU A 114 1.70 -2.60 6.20
C LEU A 114 1.24 -2.05 7.55
N LYS A 115 -0.07 -1.80 7.63
CA LYS A 115 -0.78 -1.43 8.85
C LYS A 115 -2.02 -2.30 8.90
N VAL A 116 -2.11 -3.14 9.92
CA VAL A 116 -3.25 -4.04 10.11
C VAL A 116 -4.12 -3.49 11.22
N LYS A 117 -5.43 -3.44 11.00
CA LYS A 117 -6.40 -3.07 12.02
C LYS A 117 -6.27 -3.98 13.23
N SER A 118 -6.29 -3.39 14.42
CA SER A 118 -6.20 -4.11 15.69
C SER A 118 -7.04 -3.41 16.75
N THR A 119 -7.10 -3.95 17.96
CA THR A 119 -7.87 -3.34 19.06
C THR A 119 -7.46 -1.91 19.39
N ARG A 120 -6.22 -1.50 19.04
CA ARG A 120 -5.70 -0.14 19.24
C ARG A 120 -5.53 0.66 17.95
N ILE A 121 -5.76 0.03 16.79
CA ILE A 121 -5.62 0.66 15.47
C ILE A 121 -6.99 0.58 14.81
N GLY A 122 -7.71 1.69 14.78
CA GLY A 122 -9.09 1.73 14.26
C GLY A 122 -9.20 1.46 12.77
N LYS A 123 -8.16 1.78 11.99
CA LYS A 123 -8.08 1.68 10.53
C LYS A 123 -6.65 1.31 10.10
N GLY A 124 -6.52 0.35 9.19
CA GLY A 124 -5.26 -0.02 8.56
C GLY A 124 -5.43 -0.31 7.07
N HIS A 125 -4.32 -0.52 6.36
CA HIS A 125 -4.30 -0.98 4.97
C HIS A 125 -5.08 -2.30 4.79
N ILE A 126 -5.00 -3.16 5.81
CA ILE A 126 -5.79 -4.38 5.93
C ILE A 126 -6.66 -4.27 7.18
N ASN A 127 -7.97 -4.35 6.99
CA ASN A 127 -8.97 -4.20 8.04
C ASN A 127 -9.56 -5.54 8.53
N GLY A 128 -9.29 -6.64 7.83
CA GLY A 128 -9.81 -7.96 8.15
C GLY A 128 -9.50 -9.00 7.07
N TRP A 129 -9.97 -10.22 7.28
CA TRP A 129 -9.95 -11.31 6.32
C TRP A 129 -11.38 -11.74 6.03
N ASP A 130 -11.70 -11.93 4.76
CA ASP A 130 -12.97 -12.46 4.29
C ASP A 130 -12.83 -13.96 3.98
N PRO A 131 -13.45 -14.86 4.76
CA PRO A 131 -13.37 -16.28 4.49
C PRO A 131 -14.24 -16.73 3.29
N GLU A 132 -15.23 -15.94 2.88
CA GLU A 132 -16.14 -16.34 1.79
C GLU A 132 -15.50 -16.13 0.42
N VAL A 133 -14.69 -15.09 0.28
CA VAL A 133 -13.95 -14.78 -0.97
C VAL A 133 -12.46 -15.08 -0.88
N GLU A 134 -12.00 -15.60 0.26
CA GLU A 134 -10.59 -15.91 0.54
C GLU A 134 -9.64 -14.74 0.24
N ASP A 135 -10.01 -13.52 0.68
CA ASP A 135 -9.22 -12.32 0.45
C ASP A 135 -9.26 -11.36 1.65
N PHE A 136 -8.35 -10.39 1.70
CA PHE A 136 -8.32 -9.38 2.74
C PHE A 136 -9.35 -8.26 2.49
N HIS A 137 -9.86 -7.70 3.58
CA HIS A 137 -10.60 -6.44 3.53
C HIS A 137 -9.61 -5.28 3.45
N TYR A 138 -9.33 -4.84 2.24
CA TYR A 138 -8.44 -3.72 1.97
C TYR A 138 -9.08 -2.36 2.24
N ASP A 139 -8.26 -1.38 2.60
CA ASP A 139 -8.66 0.02 2.66
C ASP A 139 -8.14 0.80 1.45
N GLU A 140 -8.96 0.89 0.40
CA GLU A 140 -8.58 1.52 -0.86
C GLU A 140 -8.08 2.96 -0.68
N SER A 141 -8.65 3.70 0.28
CA SER A 141 -8.22 5.08 0.55
C SER A 141 -6.77 5.17 1.03
N MET A 142 -6.27 4.15 1.71
CA MET A 142 -4.88 4.10 2.14
C MET A 142 -3.94 3.74 0.98
N PHE A 143 -4.38 2.93 0.02
CA PHE A 143 -3.60 2.64 -1.20
C PHE A 143 -3.49 3.88 -2.11
N ILE A 144 -4.57 4.64 -2.26
CA ILE A 144 -4.53 5.95 -2.95
C ILE A 144 -3.51 6.89 -2.30
N SER A 145 -3.43 6.89 -0.97
CA SER A 145 -2.45 7.67 -0.21
C SER A 145 -1.00 7.22 -0.47
N ILE A 146 -0.76 5.91 -0.62
CA ILE A 146 0.54 5.36 -1.01
C ILE A 146 0.90 5.83 -2.43
N ASP A 147 -0.02 5.70 -3.39
CA ASP A 147 0.22 6.11 -4.78
C ASP A 147 0.57 7.59 -4.88
N HIS A 148 -0.17 8.44 -4.16
CA HIS A 148 0.14 9.87 -4.07
C HIS A 148 1.54 10.13 -3.50
N THR A 149 1.92 9.39 -2.45
CA THR A 149 3.25 9.51 -1.85
C THR A 149 4.36 9.06 -2.81
N ILE A 150 4.15 7.99 -3.58
CA ILE A 150 5.09 7.53 -4.60
C ILE A 150 5.23 8.55 -5.73
N ALA A 151 4.11 9.14 -6.19
CA ALA A 151 4.14 10.21 -7.17
C ALA A 151 4.90 11.45 -6.66
N LEU A 152 4.73 11.76 -5.38
CA LEU A 152 5.46 12.85 -4.72
C LEU A 152 6.96 12.54 -4.62
N ALA A 153 7.34 11.30 -4.30
CA ALA A 153 8.74 10.88 -4.31
C ALA A 153 9.36 11.10 -5.70
N ALA A 154 8.68 10.68 -6.77
CA ALA A 154 9.14 10.88 -8.14
C ALA A 154 9.35 12.36 -8.52
N LYS A 155 8.57 13.30 -7.94
CA LYS A 155 8.77 14.75 -8.11
C LYS A 155 10.06 15.24 -7.44
N TYR A 156 10.49 14.58 -6.37
CA TYR A 156 11.62 14.97 -5.52
C TYR A 156 12.89 14.12 -5.73
N ASN A 157 12.87 13.26 -6.75
CA ASN A 157 13.97 12.41 -7.22
C ASN A 157 14.30 11.25 -6.27
#